data_AF-A0A8X6LT85-F1
#
_entry.id   AF-A0A8X6LT85-F1
#
_cell.length_a   1.000
_cell.length_b   1.000
_cell.length_c   1.000
_cell.angle_alpha   90.00
_cell.angle_beta   90.00
_cell.angle_gamma   90.00
#
_symmetry.space_group_name_H-M   'P 1'
#
loop_
_entity.id
_entity.type
_entity.pdbx_description
1 polymer ?
#
loop_
_entity_poly.entity_id
_entity_poly.type
_entity_poly.pdbx_seq_one_letter_code
_entity_poly.pdbx_strand_id
1 'polypeptide(L)'
;VIKEKKKKLLSGEKNVNEKRKRKALMDVLLEHHIQMKDLTEEDIREEIDTFAFEGHDTTATGICWALCNIGLNKDVQEKIQEELDRIFGDDTERPVNTEDLKDMVYLDRVLKESQRLYPSVPVIARRISEDTNI
;
A
#
# COMPACT_ATOMS: atom_id res chain seq x y z
N VAL A 1 9.83 13.25 -15.57
CA VAL A 1 9.80 12.78 -14.16
C VAL A 1 11.18 12.40 -13.59
N ILE A 2 11.79 11.24 -13.92
CA ILE A 2 13.08 10.79 -13.33
C ILE A 2 14.18 11.85 -13.45
N LYS A 3 14.44 12.31 -14.69
CA LYS A 3 15.49 13.32 -14.98
C LYS A 3 15.26 14.64 -14.23
N GLU A 4 14.01 15.09 -14.12
CA GLU A 4 13.64 16.33 -13.42
C GLU A 4 13.82 16.20 -11.91
N LYS A 5 13.37 15.08 -11.31
CA LYS A 5 13.56 14.80 -9.88
C LYS A 5 15.03 14.65 -9.52
N LYS A 6 15.81 13.95 -10.34
CA LYS A 6 17.27 13.83 -10.18
C LYS A 6 17.95 15.20 -10.21
N LYS A 7 17.59 16.06 -11.17
CA LYS A 7 18.12 17.44 -11.25
C LYS A 7 17.81 18.23 -9.98
N LYS A 8 16.59 18.12 -9.44
CA LYS A 8 16.18 18.77 -8.19
C LYS A 8 16.93 18.24 -6.96
N LEU A 9 17.20 16.94 -6.88
CA LEU A 9 17.97 16.35 -5.78
C LEU A 9 19.45 16.80 -5.82
N LEU A 10 20.02 16.91 -7.01
CA LEU A 10 21.40 17.35 -7.22
C LEU A 10 21.61 18.85 -7.04
N SER A 11 20.59 19.69 -7.29
CA SER A 11 20.68 21.15 -7.10
C SER A 11 20.76 21.58 -5.63
N GLY A 12 20.57 20.65 -4.68
CA GLY A 12 20.70 20.94 -3.26
C GLY A 12 19.62 21.88 -2.71
N GLU A 13 18.55 22.14 -3.47
CA GLU A 13 17.35 22.86 -3.03
C GLU A 13 16.59 22.05 -1.97
N LYS A 14 17.17 21.93 -0.78
CA LYS A 14 16.50 21.38 0.38
C LYS A 14 15.60 22.47 0.92
N ASN A 15 14.29 22.31 0.76
CA ASN A 15 13.35 23.10 1.55
C ASN A 15 13.69 22.83 3.02
N VAL A 16 14.03 23.86 3.79
CA VAL A 16 14.43 23.75 5.21
C VAL A 16 13.32 23.07 6.05
N ASN A 17 12.08 23.05 5.53
CA ASN A 17 10.91 22.37 6.10
C ASN A 17 10.74 20.88 5.69
N GLU A 18 11.58 20.30 4.82
CA GLU A 18 11.43 18.91 4.32
C GLU A 18 12.07 17.84 5.21
N LYS A 19 12.82 18.21 6.26
CA LYS A 19 13.56 17.26 7.11
C LYS A 19 12.69 16.21 7.83
N ARG A 20 11.36 16.29 7.76
CA ARG A 20 10.41 15.35 8.40
C ARG A 20 9.30 14.82 7.50
N LYS A 21 9.30 15.11 6.18
CA LYS A 21 8.24 14.61 5.30
C LYS A 21 8.62 13.19 4.82
N ARG A 22 7.68 12.23 4.93
CA ARG A 22 7.85 10.89 4.33
C ARG A 22 8.20 11.07 2.85
N LYS A 23 9.31 10.48 2.42
CA LYS A 23 9.74 10.50 1.02
C LYS A 23 8.89 9.53 0.21
N ALA A 24 8.57 9.88 -1.03
CA ALA A 24 7.98 8.92 -1.95
C ALA A 24 9.03 7.85 -2.32
N LEU A 25 8.59 6.64 -2.67
CA LEU A 25 9.49 5.53 -3.04
C LEU A 25 10.51 5.94 -4.12
N MET A 26 10.06 6.65 -5.15
CA MET A 26 10.92 7.15 -6.22
C MET A 26 12.03 8.08 -5.70
N ASP A 27 11.74 8.90 -4.70
CA ASP A 27 12.75 9.81 -4.12
C ASP A 27 13.78 9.02 -3.30
N VAL A 28 13.35 7.95 -2.60
CA VAL A 28 14.23 7.03 -1.88
C VAL A 28 15.19 6.32 -2.84
N LEU A 29 14.67 5.76 -3.94
CA LEU A 29 15.47 5.05 -4.94
C LEU A 29 16.45 5.97 -5.66
N LEU A 30 16.03 7.19 -6.00
CA LEU A 30 16.91 8.18 -6.63
C LEU A 30 18.05 8.64 -5.72
N GLU A 31 17.77 8.85 -4.43
CA GLU A 31 18.81 9.18 -3.46
C GLU A 31 19.83 8.04 -3.32
N HIS A 32 19.39 6.79 -3.28
CA HIS A 32 20.26 5.62 -3.24
C HIS A 32 21.14 5.53 -4.50
N HIS A 33 20.55 5.68 -5.69
CA HIS A 33 21.29 5.75 -6.96
C HIS A 33 22.36 6.84 -6.98
N ILE A 34 22.07 8.03 -6.43
CA ILE A 34 23.04 9.14 -6.36
C ILE A 34 24.19 8.82 -5.39
N GLN A 35 23.91 8.15 -4.27
CA GLN A 35 24.89 7.86 -3.22
C GLN A 35 25.76 6.64 -3.52
N MET A 36 25.14 5.53 -3.93
CA MET A 36 25.78 4.21 -4.06
C MET A 36 26.13 3.85 -5.51
N LYS A 37 25.40 4.39 -6.50
CA LYS A 37 25.56 4.11 -7.95
C LYS A 37 25.45 2.63 -8.34
N ASP A 38 24.78 1.82 -7.52
CA ASP A 38 24.51 0.39 -7.73
C ASP A 38 23.19 0.13 -8.47
N LEU A 39 22.22 1.03 -8.37
CA LEU A 39 20.99 1.05 -9.18
C LEU A 39 21.18 1.91 -10.42
N THR A 40 20.64 1.52 -11.57
CA THR A 40 20.55 2.36 -12.77
C THR A 40 19.25 3.17 -12.82
N GLU A 41 19.16 4.18 -13.69
CA GLU A 41 17.88 4.87 -13.92
C GLU A 41 16.82 3.98 -14.58
N GLU A 42 17.24 2.89 -15.24
CA GLU A 42 16.35 1.87 -15.80
C GLU A 42 15.75 1.03 -14.67
N ASP A 43 16.60 0.51 -13.78
CA ASP A 43 16.17 -0.30 -12.63
C ASP A 43 15.14 0.47 -11.78
N ILE A 44 15.38 1.77 -11.54
CA ILE A 44 14.41 2.60 -10.80
C ILE A 44 13.07 2.69 -11.52
N ARG A 45 13.07 2.77 -12.85
CA ARG A 45 11.83 2.82 -13.62
C ARG A 45 11.10 1.49 -13.53
N GLU A 46 11.81 0.39 -13.76
CA GLU A 46 11.27 -0.97 -13.70
C GLU A 46 10.67 -1.28 -12.32
N GLU A 47 11.34 -0.88 -11.24
CA GLU A 47 10.83 -1.03 -9.87
C GLU A 47 9.55 -0.20 -9.65
N ILE A 48 9.54 1.07 -10.07
CA ILE A 48 8.35 1.92 -9.93
C ILE A 48 7.17 1.39 -10.73
N ASP A 49 7.41 0.89 -11.94
CA ASP A 49 6.38 0.28 -12.78
C ASP A 49 5.84 -1.00 -12.13
N THR A 50 6.71 -1.83 -11.55
CA THR A 50 6.34 -3.04 -10.80
C THR A 50 5.44 -2.71 -9.61
N PHE A 51 5.86 -1.78 -8.74
CA PHE A 51 5.08 -1.38 -7.56
C PHE A 51 3.72 -0.77 -7.95
N ALA A 52 3.68 0.03 -9.01
CA ALA A 52 2.44 0.63 -9.49
C ALA A 52 1.47 -0.42 -10.03
N PHE A 53 1.96 -1.37 -10.84
CA PHE A 53 1.14 -2.40 -11.46
C PHE A 53 0.65 -3.43 -10.43
N GLU A 54 1.58 -4.05 -9.69
CA GLU A 54 1.24 -5.10 -8.74
C GLU A 54 0.42 -4.59 -7.56
N GLY A 55 0.65 -3.34 -7.13
CA GLY A 55 -0.11 -2.71 -6.05
C GLY A 55 -1.51 -2.27 -6.45
N HIS A 56 -1.73 -1.89 -7.72
CA HIS A 56 -3.00 -1.35 -8.18
C HIS A 56 -4.07 -2.44 -8.31
N ASP A 57 -3.85 -3.42 -9.18
CA ASP A 57 -4.89 -4.38 -9.56
C ASP A 57 -5.24 -5.33 -8.39
N THR A 58 -4.25 -5.71 -7.60
CA THR A 58 -4.45 -6.59 -6.44
C THR A 58 -5.26 -5.90 -5.34
N THR A 59 -4.93 -4.64 -5.03
CA THR A 59 -5.64 -3.85 -4.02
C THR A 59 -7.05 -3.50 -4.48
N ALA A 60 -7.22 -3.08 -5.75
CA ALA A 60 -8.53 -2.76 -6.31
C ALA A 60 -9.47 -3.97 -6.28
N THR A 61 -8.98 -5.14 -6.70
CA THR A 61 -9.73 -6.40 -6.63
C THR A 61 -10.12 -6.74 -5.19
N GLY A 62 -9.18 -6.54 -4.25
CA GLY A 62 -9.44 -6.87 -2.86
C GLY A 62 -10.48 -5.97 -2.19
N ILE A 63 -10.43 -4.67 -2.48
CA ILE A 63 -11.43 -3.71 -2.04
C ILE A 63 -12.79 -4.03 -2.68
N CYS A 64 -12.81 -4.38 -3.96
CA CYS A 64 -14.04 -4.72 -4.67
C CYS A 64 -14.78 -5.88 -3.99
N TRP A 65 -14.09 -6.99 -3.74
CA TRP A 65 -14.70 -8.14 -3.04
C TRP A 65 -15.10 -7.81 -1.61
N ALA A 66 -14.30 -7.03 -0.88
CA ALA A 66 -14.66 -6.59 0.46
C ALA A 66 -15.96 -5.77 0.46
N LEU A 67 -16.09 -4.80 -0.45
CA LEU A 67 -17.31 -4.01 -0.59
C LEU A 67 -18.52 -4.86 -1.00
N CYS A 68 -18.35 -5.82 -1.92
CA CYS A 68 -19.40 -6.77 -2.26
C CYS A 68 -19.85 -7.59 -1.04
N ASN A 69 -18.91 -8.15 -0.27
CA ASN A 69 -19.23 -8.92 0.93
C ASN A 69 -19.91 -8.07 2.00
N ILE A 70 -19.46 -6.84 2.23
CA ILE A 70 -20.09 -5.91 3.19
C ILE A 70 -21.51 -5.57 2.73
N GLY A 71 -21.72 -5.24 1.46
CA GLY A 71 -23.03 -4.89 0.92
C GLY A 71 -24.05 -6.03 0.92
N LEU A 72 -23.58 -7.29 0.91
CA LEU A 72 -24.44 -8.47 0.97
C LEU A 72 -24.75 -8.96 2.39
N ASN A 73 -24.02 -8.48 3.41
CA ASN A 73 -24.15 -8.95 4.80
C ASN A 73 -24.45 -7.77 5.72
N LYS A 74 -25.74 -7.51 5.94
CA LYS A 74 -26.21 -6.36 6.73
C LYS A 74 -25.69 -6.35 8.16
N ASP A 75 -25.62 -7.51 8.81
CA ASP A 75 -25.11 -7.64 10.18
C ASP A 75 -23.60 -7.31 10.27
N VAL A 76 -22.84 -7.62 9.21
CA VAL A 76 -21.42 -7.25 9.11
C VAL A 76 -21.29 -5.74 8.91
N GLN A 77 -22.11 -5.15 8.04
CA GLN A 77 -22.14 -3.70 7.83
C GLN A 77 -22.47 -2.94 9.11
N GLU A 78 -23.49 -3.38 9.86
CA GLU A 78 -23.90 -2.78 11.13
C GLU A 78 -22.75 -2.82 12.16
N LYS A 79 -22.06 -3.96 12.30
CA LYS A 79 -20.89 -4.08 13.20
C LYS A 79 -19.70 -3.20 12.78
N ILE A 80 -19.45 -3.04 11.49
CA ILE A 80 -18.42 -2.11 11.00
C ILE A 80 -18.81 -0.68 11.39
N GLN A 81 -20.08 -0.29 11.18
CA GLN A 81 -20.56 1.03 11.54
C GLN A 81 -20.41 1.28 13.05
N GLU A 82 -20.82 0.34 13.90
CA GLU A 82 -20.64 0.42 15.36
C GLU A 82 -19.17 0.58 15.77
N GLU A 83 -18.25 -0.11 15.08
CA GLU A 83 -16.81 0.05 15.30
C GLU A 83 -16.33 1.46 14.91
N LEU A 84 -16.72 1.96 13.75
CA LEU A 84 -16.33 3.28 13.28
C LEU A 84 -16.93 4.39 14.16
N ASP A 85 -18.19 4.27 14.56
CA ASP A 85 -18.85 5.20 15.48
C ASP A 85 -18.13 5.26 16.83
N ARG A 86 -17.61 4.12 17.33
CA ARG A 86 -16.80 4.10 18.56
C ARG A 86 -15.45 4.80 18.41
N ILE A 87 -14.82 4.71 17.23
CA ILE A 87 -13.49 5.29 16.97
C ILE A 87 -13.58 6.80 16.73
N PHE A 88 -14.58 7.24 15.96
CA PHE A 88 -14.71 8.63 15.54
C PHE A 88 -15.67 9.44 16.41
N GLY A 89 -16.65 8.80 17.06
CA GLY A 89 -17.65 9.47 17.87
C GLY A 89 -18.34 10.58 17.09
N ASP A 90 -18.37 11.78 17.65
CA ASP A 90 -18.95 12.96 17.00
C ASP A 90 -17.99 13.68 16.04
N ASP A 91 -16.72 13.26 15.94
CA ASP A 91 -15.72 13.89 15.06
C ASP A 91 -15.67 13.20 13.68
N THR A 92 -16.63 13.56 12.84
CA THR A 92 -16.78 13.02 11.47
C THR A 92 -15.97 13.76 10.42
N GLU A 93 -15.34 14.89 10.77
CA GLU A 93 -14.65 15.78 9.82
C GLU A 93 -13.12 15.66 9.89
N ARG A 94 -12.57 15.15 11.00
CA ARG A 94 -11.12 14.96 11.09
C ARG A 94 -10.63 13.88 10.11
N PRO A 95 -9.44 14.05 9.52
CA PRO A 95 -8.81 12.98 8.74
C PRO A 95 -8.52 11.74 9.60
N VAL A 96 -8.62 10.57 8.95
CA VAL A 96 -8.15 9.30 9.51
C VAL A 96 -6.63 9.35 9.68
N ASN A 97 -6.15 8.95 10.84
CA ASN A 97 -4.73 8.86 11.18
C ASN A 97 -4.31 7.41 11.47
N THR A 98 -3.02 7.18 11.69
CA THR A 98 -2.48 5.81 11.86
C THR A 98 -2.85 5.15 13.19
N GLU A 99 -3.22 5.91 14.21
CA GLU A 99 -3.71 5.34 15.47
C GLU A 99 -5.13 4.79 15.29
N ASP A 100 -6.00 5.50 14.56
CA ASP A 100 -7.36 5.02 14.27
C ASP A 100 -7.36 3.64 13.58
N LEU A 101 -6.42 3.44 12.65
CA LEU A 101 -6.29 2.18 11.91
C LEU A 101 -6.01 0.98 12.82
N LYS A 102 -5.38 1.20 13.99
CA LYS A 102 -5.12 0.11 14.95
C LYS A 102 -6.39 -0.35 15.66
N ASP A 103 -7.36 0.54 15.78
CA ASP A 103 -8.63 0.28 16.46
C ASP A 103 -9.70 -0.29 15.52
N MET A 104 -9.51 -0.23 14.20
CA MET A 104 -10.37 -0.81 13.14
C MET A 104 -10.23 -2.35 13.04
N VAL A 105 -10.31 -3.04 14.17
CA VAL A 105 -10.01 -4.47 14.30
C VAL A 105 -11.04 -5.34 13.56
N TYR A 106 -12.32 -5.00 13.63
CA TYR A 106 -13.38 -5.75 12.97
C TYR A 106 -13.35 -5.53 11.45
N LEU A 107 -13.17 -4.29 11.00
CA LEU A 107 -13.00 -3.97 9.58
C LEU A 107 -11.79 -4.72 8.99
N ASP A 108 -10.64 -4.74 9.68
CA ASP A 108 -9.46 -5.52 9.25
C ASP A 108 -9.76 -7.02 9.11
N ARG A 109 -10.56 -7.60 10.04
CA ARG A 109 -11.01 -8.99 9.93
C ARG A 109 -11.91 -9.21 8.71
N VAL A 110 -12.80 -8.27 8.39
CA VAL A 110 -13.68 -8.36 7.21
C VAL A 110 -12.87 -8.28 5.91
N LEU A 111 -11.85 -7.41 5.85
CA LEU A 111 -10.92 -7.36 4.71
C LEU A 111 -10.15 -8.68 4.55
N LYS A 112 -9.63 -9.23 5.65
CA LYS A 112 -8.92 -10.52 5.66
C LYS A 112 -9.82 -11.68 5.26
N GLU A 113 -11.06 -11.71 5.75
CA GLU A 113 -12.02 -12.76 5.40
C GLU A 113 -12.44 -12.67 3.93
N SER A 114 -12.58 -11.45 3.42
CA SER A 114 -12.84 -11.23 1.99
C SER A 114 -11.69 -11.75 1.12
N GLN A 115 -10.43 -11.53 1.53
CA GLN A 115 -9.26 -12.10 0.86
C GLN A 115 -9.11 -13.62 1.05
N ARG A 116 -9.60 -14.18 2.17
CA ARG A 116 -9.62 -15.64 2.39
C ARG A 116 -10.57 -16.33 1.42
N LEU A 117 -11.74 -15.73 1.18
CA LEU A 117 -12.76 -16.24 0.26
C LEU A 117 -12.43 -15.94 -1.20
N TYR A 118 -11.97 -14.72 -1.48
CA TYR A 118 -11.69 -14.19 -2.81
C TYR A 118 -10.31 -13.55 -2.84
N PRO A 119 -9.24 -14.37 -2.87
CA PRO A 119 -7.88 -13.86 -2.88
C PRO A 119 -7.61 -13.12 -4.19
N SER A 120 -7.07 -11.89 -4.10
CA SER A 120 -6.67 -11.11 -5.28
C SER A 120 -5.59 -11.82 -6.11
N VAL A 121 -4.77 -12.64 -5.46
CA VAL A 121 -3.73 -13.46 -6.09
C VAL A 121 -3.97 -14.93 -5.70
N PRO A 122 -4.71 -15.72 -6.50
CA PRO A 122 -5.13 -17.07 -6.11
C PRO A 122 -4.05 -18.15 -6.27
N VAL A 123 -2.97 -17.87 -7.00
CA VAL A 123 -1.93 -18.84 -7.32
C VAL A 123 -0.56 -18.29 -6.98
N ILE A 124 0.22 -19.08 -6.24
CA ILE A 124 1.64 -18.83 -5.98
C ILE A 124 2.42 -20.01 -6.56
N ALA A 125 3.14 -19.76 -7.65
CA ALA A 125 3.93 -20.79 -8.31
C ALA A 125 5.32 -20.96 -7.68
N ARG A 126 5.87 -22.17 -7.79
CA ARG A 126 7.26 -22.50 -7.46
C ARG A 126 7.86 -23.30 -8.60
N ARG A 127 9.14 -23.05 -8.89
CA ARG A 127 9.94 -23.86 -9.80
C ARG A 127 11.01 -24.57 -8.97
N ILE A 128 11.07 -25.89 -9.05
CA ILE A 128 12.12 -26.67 -8.39
C ILE A 128 13.47 -26.41 -9.08
N SER A 129 14.53 -26.21 -8.30
CA SER A 129 15.90 -26.04 -8.79
C SER A 129 16.66 -27.37 -8.85
N GLU A 130 16.21 -28.37 -8.10
CA GLU A 130 16.80 -29.70 -7.98
C GLU A 130 15.73 -30.72 -7.59
N ASP A 131 16.04 -32.00 -7.77
CA ASP A 131 15.15 -33.11 -7.40
C ASP A 131 14.91 -33.10 -5.88
N THR A 132 13.64 -33.17 -5.49
CA THR A 132 13.24 -33.08 -4.08
C THR A 132 12.03 -33.97 -3.78
N ASN A 133 11.83 -34.28 -2.50
CA ASN A 133 10.65 -34.97 -1.98
C ASN A 133 9.82 -33.99 -1.15
N ILE A 134 8.49 -34.07 -1.27
CA ILE A 134 7.53 -33.22 -0.54
C ILE A 134 7.17 -33.87 0.79
#